data_AF-A0A7R9W1R3-F1
#
_entry.id   AF-A0A7R9W1R3-F1
#
_cell.length_a   1.000
_cell.length_b   1.000
_cell.length_c   1.000
_cell.angle_alpha   90.00
_cell.angle_beta   90.00
_cell.angle_gamma   90.00
#
_symmetry.space_group_name_H-M   'P 1'
#
loop_
_entity.id
_entity.type
_entity.pdbx_description
1 polymer ?
#
loop_
_entity_poly.entity_id
_entity_poly.type
_entity_poly.pdbx_seq_one_letter_code
_entity_poly.pdbx_strand_id
1 'polypeptide(L)'
;GGVGFKINSLMDRLPVSKDDELVIVACPDPFGAEECIRLVRSVGEQDEREGREYRPVVLFNPRLNSGDVGLGLNARRMRSTFLNNFVVTYSLRPINEVGSVYRRYPGMWKVFLEDEQAEGRYKLIAERPARPAGEALDAIVMQATGQMGAEGEAAPQGLLGQLGGVMRSMQYFMKSLSN
;
A
#
# COMPACT_ATOMS: atom_id res chain seq x y z
N GLY A 1 -20.46 -15.67 24.63
CA GLY A 1 -21.29 -14.86 23.73
C GLY A 1 -20.43 -14.45 22.56
N GLY A 2 -20.80 -14.83 21.33
CA GLY A 2 -20.00 -14.49 20.16
C GLY A 2 -20.11 -12.99 19.86
N VAL A 3 -18.96 -12.32 19.71
CA VAL A 3 -18.90 -10.97 19.14
C VAL A 3 -19.31 -11.12 17.67
N GLY A 4 -20.57 -10.81 17.37
CA GLY A 4 -21.07 -10.85 16.00
C GLY A 4 -20.65 -9.59 15.25
N PHE A 5 -20.12 -9.73 14.04
CA PHE A 5 -19.95 -8.60 13.13
C PHE A 5 -21.24 -8.41 12.32
N LYS A 6 -21.59 -7.16 12.04
CA LYS A 6 -22.68 -6.79 11.13
C LYS A 6 -22.08 -6.37 9.80
N ILE A 7 -22.74 -6.76 8.71
CA ILE A 7 -22.36 -6.34 7.36
C ILE A 7 -23.50 -5.47 6.83
N ASN A 8 -23.16 -4.22 6.52
CA ASN A 8 -24.09 -3.25 5.94
C ASN A 8 -23.56 -2.77 4.59
N SER A 9 -24.46 -2.30 3.73
CA SER A 9 -24.07 -1.64 2.50
C SER A 9 -23.59 -0.23 2.82
N LEU A 10 -22.56 0.23 2.11
CA LEU A 10 -22.09 1.60 2.21
C LEU A 10 -23.14 2.63 1.74
N MET A 11 -24.13 2.16 0.97
CA MET A 11 -25.27 2.94 0.47
C MET A 11 -26.44 3.01 1.45
N ASP A 12 -26.38 2.27 2.57
CA ASP A 12 -27.45 2.31 3.57
C ASP A 12 -27.54 3.71 4.20
N ARG A 13 -28.75 4.08 4.63
CA ARG A 13 -28.98 5.37 5.29
C ARG A 13 -28.17 5.52 6.59
N LEU A 14 -27.99 4.41 7.31
CA LEU A 14 -27.24 4.33 8.57
C LEU A 14 -26.38 3.06 8.54
N PRO A 15 -25.24 3.09 7.82
CA PRO A 15 -24.38 1.91 7.66
C PRO A 15 -23.59 1.58 8.93
N VAL A 16 -23.53 2.52 9.89
CA VAL A 16 -22.82 2.42 11.16
C VAL A 16 -23.73 2.87 12.31
N SER A 17 -23.70 2.13 13.41
CA SER A 17 -24.33 2.48 14.68
C SER A 17 -23.32 3.20 15.58
N LYS A 18 -23.82 4.02 16.51
CA LYS A 18 -22.99 4.62 17.57
C LYS A 18 -22.39 3.58 18.53
N ASP A 19 -23.05 2.43 18.67
CA ASP A 19 -22.62 1.35 19.54
C ASP A 19 -21.51 0.49 18.92
N ASP A 20 -21.22 0.64 17.62
CA ASP A 20 -20.12 -0.10 17.00
C ASP A 20 -18.79 0.41 17.54
N GLU A 21 -17.85 -0.50 17.86
CA GLU A 21 -16.53 -0.19 18.42
C GLU A 21 -15.43 -0.10 17.35
N LEU A 22 -15.66 -0.70 16.17
CA LEU A 22 -14.73 -0.73 15.04
C LEU A 22 -15.54 -0.72 13.75
N VAL A 23 -15.13 0.12 12.80
CA VAL A 23 -15.71 0.13 11.46
C VAL A 23 -14.67 -0.34 10.45
N ILE A 24 -15.02 -1.35 9.66
CA ILE A 24 -14.18 -1.83 8.56
C ILE A 24 -14.89 -1.54 7.25
N VAL A 25 -14.25 -0.75 6.39
CA VAL A 25 -14.71 -0.54 5.02
C VAL A 25 -13.89 -1.46 4.12
N ALA A 26 -14.52 -2.52 3.63
CA ALA A 26 -13.86 -3.54 2.83
C ALA A 26 -13.80 -3.14 1.34
N CYS A 27 -12.60 -3.15 0.78
CA CYS A 27 -12.31 -2.96 -0.64
C CYS A 27 -12.99 -1.73 -1.28
N PRO A 28 -13.01 -0.54 -0.66
CA PRO A 28 -13.65 0.62 -1.26
C PRO A 28 -12.98 0.97 -2.58
N ASP A 29 -13.80 1.22 -3.60
CA ASP A 29 -13.38 1.50 -4.95
C ASP A 29 -13.50 2.99 -5.28
N PRO A 30 -12.97 3.44 -6.42
CA PRO A 30 -13.06 4.83 -6.85
C PRO A 30 -14.48 5.42 -6.90
N PHE A 31 -15.51 4.60 -7.15
CA PHE A 31 -16.89 5.06 -7.26
C PHE A 31 -17.55 5.22 -5.88
N GLY A 32 -17.21 4.36 -4.91
CA GLY A 32 -17.67 4.44 -3.52
C GLY A 32 -16.89 5.42 -2.64
N ALA A 33 -16.04 6.27 -3.23
CA ALA A 33 -15.16 7.16 -2.48
C ALA A 33 -15.93 8.23 -1.70
N GLU A 34 -16.98 8.81 -2.29
CA GLU A 34 -17.81 9.83 -1.63
C GLU A 34 -18.58 9.24 -0.46
N GLU A 35 -19.09 8.02 -0.62
CA GLU A 35 -19.78 7.29 0.43
C GLU A 35 -18.83 6.94 1.58
N CYS A 36 -17.58 6.57 1.28
CA CYS A 36 -16.56 6.35 2.31
C CYS A 36 -16.30 7.62 3.11
N ILE A 37 -16.17 8.77 2.44
CA ILE A 37 -16.00 10.07 3.09
C ILE A 37 -17.19 10.38 3.98
N ARG A 38 -18.42 10.18 3.47
CA ARG A 38 -19.66 10.36 4.22
C ARG A 38 -19.72 9.47 5.45
N LEU A 39 -19.35 8.20 5.33
CA LEU A 39 -19.30 7.26 6.45
C LEU A 39 -18.32 7.72 7.52
N VAL A 40 -17.09 8.11 7.14
CA VAL A 40 -16.07 8.55 8.10
C VAL A 40 -16.49 9.82 8.82
N ARG A 41 -17.12 10.76 8.11
CA ARG A 41 -17.71 11.97 8.72
C ARG A 41 -18.82 11.61 9.71
N SER A 42 -19.73 10.72 9.32
CA SER A 42 -20.82 10.28 10.19
C SER A 42 -20.30 9.58 11.45
N VAL A 43 -19.23 8.78 11.34
CA VAL A 43 -18.55 8.18 12.50
C VAL A 43 -18.02 9.27 13.43
N GLY A 44 -17.33 10.28 12.90
CA GLY A 44 -16.80 11.40 13.69
C GLY A 44 -17.91 12.22 14.37
N GLU A 45 -18.99 12.53 13.66
CA GLU A 45 -20.15 13.24 14.21
C GLU A 45 -20.86 12.44 15.31
N GLN A 46 -20.95 11.11 15.17
CA GLN A 46 -21.48 10.23 16.21
C GLN A 46 -20.56 10.22 17.44
N ASP A 47 -19.26 10.07 17.24
CA ASP A 47 -18.28 10.02 18.32
C ASP A 47 -18.28 11.35 19.12
N GLU A 48 -18.31 12.50 18.43
CA GLU A 48 -18.41 13.83 19.05
C GLU A 48 -19.68 13.98 19.92
N ARG A 49 -20.84 13.57 19.40
CA ARG A 49 -22.12 13.65 20.12
C ARG A 49 -22.16 12.78 21.36
N GLU A 50 -21.51 11.63 21.33
CA GLU A 50 -21.46 10.69 22.46
C GLU A 50 -20.27 10.97 23.40
N GLY A 51 -19.46 12.00 23.13
CA GLY A 51 -18.28 12.35 23.94
C GLY A 51 -17.16 11.31 23.87
N ARG A 52 -17.11 10.52 22.79
CA ARG A 52 -16.06 9.53 22.53
C ARG A 52 -14.86 10.21 21.86
N GLU A 53 -13.64 9.84 22.26
CA GLU A 53 -12.43 10.42 21.69
C GLU A 53 -12.28 10.07 20.20
N TYR A 54 -12.06 8.79 19.86
CA TYR A 54 -12.05 8.31 18.47
C TYR A 54 -12.38 6.82 18.37
N ARG A 55 -13.26 6.46 17.44
CA ARG A 55 -13.46 5.09 16.99
C ARG A 55 -12.59 4.77 15.78
N PRO A 56 -11.88 3.62 15.76
CA PRO A 56 -11.08 3.23 14.60
C PRO A 56 -11.95 2.95 13.37
N VAL A 57 -11.57 3.56 12.25
CA VAL A 57 -12.07 3.20 10.92
C VAL A 57 -10.93 2.60 10.11
N VAL A 58 -11.09 1.36 9.66
CA VAL A 58 -10.09 0.62 8.88
C VAL A 58 -10.56 0.49 7.44
N LEU A 59 -9.82 1.08 6.51
CA LEU A 59 -9.98 0.78 5.10
C LEU A 59 -9.20 -0.49 4.78
N PHE A 60 -9.89 -1.60 4.56
CA PHE A 60 -9.27 -2.87 4.23
C PHE A 60 -9.13 -3.00 2.71
N ASN A 61 -7.90 -3.19 2.22
CA ASN A 61 -7.60 -3.29 0.79
C ASN A 61 -8.25 -2.19 -0.10
N PRO A 62 -8.12 -0.90 0.24
CA PRO A 62 -8.74 0.17 -0.54
C PRO A 62 -8.14 0.24 -1.95
N ARG A 63 -9.02 0.36 -2.95
CA ARG A 63 -8.67 0.51 -4.38
C ARG A 63 -8.88 1.96 -4.87
N LEU A 64 -8.82 2.91 -3.94
CA LEU A 64 -9.16 4.32 -4.17
C LEU A 64 -8.15 5.08 -5.05
N ASN A 65 -6.94 4.54 -5.27
CA ASN A 65 -5.83 5.23 -5.93
C ASN A 65 -5.57 4.80 -7.39
N SER A 66 -6.55 4.22 -8.10
CA SER A 66 -6.37 3.89 -9.52
C SER A 66 -6.31 5.17 -10.37
N GLY A 67 -5.25 5.30 -11.18
CA GLY A 67 -5.08 6.31 -12.21
C GLY A 67 -5.84 5.99 -13.51
N ASP A 68 -6.36 4.77 -13.63
CA ASP A 68 -7.03 4.24 -14.84
C ASP A 68 -8.48 4.71 -14.96
N VAL A 69 -8.99 5.35 -13.92
CA VAL A 69 -10.33 5.92 -13.93
C VAL A 69 -10.23 7.33 -14.48
N GLY A 70 -10.96 7.62 -15.56
CA GLY A 70 -11.14 8.95 -16.18
C GLY A 70 -11.84 9.98 -15.27
N LEU A 71 -11.67 9.86 -13.97
CA LEU A 71 -12.17 10.79 -12.97
C LEU A 71 -11.46 12.12 -13.13
N GLY A 72 -12.25 13.19 -13.22
CA GLY A 72 -11.77 14.56 -13.32
C GLY A 72 -10.84 14.93 -12.15
N LEU A 73 -10.05 15.99 -12.35
CA LEU A 73 -9.05 16.48 -11.40
C LEU A 73 -9.58 16.65 -9.96
N ASN A 74 -10.83 17.12 -9.82
CA ASN A 74 -11.47 17.34 -8.52
C ASN A 74 -11.65 16.04 -7.73
N ALA A 75 -12.14 14.97 -8.37
CA ALA A 75 -12.31 13.66 -7.74
C ALA A 75 -10.95 13.04 -7.35
N ARG A 76 -9.90 13.26 -8.14
CA ARG A 76 -8.53 12.85 -7.80
C ARG A 76 -8.02 13.57 -6.55
N ARG A 77 -8.19 14.90 -6.49
CA ARG A 77 -7.78 15.71 -5.34
C ARG A 77 -8.55 15.30 -4.09
N MET A 78 -9.88 15.18 -4.17
CA MET A 78 -10.73 14.79 -3.03
C MET A 78 -10.27 13.45 -2.42
N ARG A 79 -10.02 12.44 -3.25
CA ARG A 79 -9.54 11.12 -2.78
C ARG A 79 -8.14 11.19 -2.17
N SER A 80 -7.23 11.95 -2.76
CA SER A 80 -5.88 12.14 -2.19
C SER A 80 -5.97 12.81 -0.81
N THR A 81 -6.77 13.86 -0.67
CA THR A 81 -7.02 14.52 0.61
C THR A 81 -7.64 13.56 1.62
N PHE A 82 -8.61 12.74 1.20
CA PHE A 82 -9.25 11.75 2.08
C PHE A 82 -8.24 10.71 2.60
N LEU A 83 -7.47 10.09 1.71
CA LEU A 83 -6.50 9.05 2.05
C LEU A 83 -5.36 9.58 2.93
N ASN A 84 -4.99 10.86 2.81
CA ASN A 84 -3.96 11.48 3.64
C ASN A 84 -4.33 11.56 5.13
N ASN A 85 -5.60 11.39 5.50
CA ASN A 85 -6.02 11.33 6.90
C ASN A 85 -5.80 9.93 7.53
N PHE A 86 -5.41 8.94 6.74
CA PHE A 86 -5.21 7.57 7.21
C PHE A 86 -3.72 7.26 7.39
N VAL A 87 -3.42 6.54 8.48
CA VAL A 87 -2.12 5.90 8.67
C VAL A 87 -2.17 4.49 8.07
N VAL A 88 -1.21 4.15 7.22
CA VAL A 88 -1.09 2.78 6.71
C VAL A 88 -0.54 1.86 7.81
N THR A 89 -1.40 1.02 8.37
CA THR A 89 -1.06 0.12 9.47
C THR A 89 -0.42 -1.18 8.98
N TYR A 90 -0.85 -1.69 7.83
CA TYR A 90 -0.30 -2.87 7.19
C TYR A 90 -0.28 -2.68 5.66
N SER A 91 0.79 -3.11 5.02
CA SER A 91 0.92 -3.09 3.56
C SER A 91 1.89 -4.18 3.14
N LEU A 92 1.49 -4.98 2.16
CA LEU A 92 2.38 -5.88 1.43
C LEU A 92 2.14 -5.62 -0.04
N ARG A 93 3.11 -5.00 -0.70
CA ARG A 93 3.02 -4.63 -2.12
C ARG A 93 4.17 -5.28 -2.89
N PRO A 94 3.91 -6.15 -3.87
CA PRO A 94 4.96 -6.73 -4.68
C PRO A 94 5.67 -5.67 -5.51
N ILE A 95 6.97 -5.89 -5.73
CA ILE A 95 7.81 -5.16 -6.66
C ILE A 95 8.02 -6.09 -7.84
N ASN A 96 7.08 -6.08 -8.79
CA ASN A 96 7.03 -7.05 -9.89
C ASN A 96 7.32 -8.47 -9.38
N GLU A 97 8.35 -9.13 -9.93
CA GLU A 97 8.78 -10.48 -9.57
C GLU A 97 10.08 -10.50 -8.75
N VAL A 98 10.56 -9.36 -8.25
CA VAL A 98 11.90 -9.27 -7.61
C VAL A 98 11.86 -9.07 -6.11
N GLY A 99 10.70 -8.72 -5.53
CA GLY A 99 10.65 -8.33 -4.13
C GLY A 99 9.31 -7.78 -3.67
N SER A 100 9.32 -7.10 -2.52
CA SER A 100 8.13 -6.49 -1.94
C SER A 100 8.46 -5.28 -1.06
N VAL A 101 7.58 -4.27 -1.10
CA VAL A 101 7.51 -3.20 -0.11
C VAL A 101 6.52 -3.61 0.98
N TYR A 102 7.03 -3.73 2.21
CA TYR A 102 6.30 -4.19 3.37
C TYR A 102 6.20 -3.10 4.44
N ARG A 103 5.07 -3.10 5.17
CA ARG A 103 4.87 -2.29 6.37
C ARG A 103 4.01 -3.06 7.36
N ARG A 104 4.42 -3.03 8.63
CA ARG A 104 3.61 -3.37 9.80
C ARG A 104 3.85 -2.32 10.87
N TYR A 105 2.80 -1.59 11.22
CA TYR A 105 2.85 -0.58 12.29
C TYR A 105 3.20 -1.22 13.64
N PRO A 106 4.00 -0.55 14.49
CA PRO A 106 4.61 0.78 14.31
C PRO A 106 5.93 0.78 13.53
N GLY A 107 6.48 -0.38 13.14
CA GLY A 107 7.81 -0.51 12.52
C GLY A 107 7.91 0.10 11.12
N MET A 108 9.14 0.42 10.67
CA MET A 108 9.44 1.14 9.41
C MET A 108 8.89 0.48 8.14
N TRP A 109 8.86 1.26 7.04
CA TRP A 109 8.68 0.67 5.70
C TRP A 109 9.92 -0.13 5.36
N LYS A 110 9.74 -1.36 4.91
CA LYS A 110 10.82 -2.30 4.57
C LYS A 110 10.75 -2.65 3.10
N VAL A 111 11.91 -2.74 2.46
CA VAL A 111 12.04 -3.24 1.09
C VAL A 111 12.77 -4.58 1.15
N PHE A 112 12.13 -5.62 0.66
CA PHE A 112 12.69 -6.96 0.54
C PHE A 112 12.92 -7.30 -0.93
N LEU A 113 14.03 -7.95 -1.23
CA LEU A 113 14.27 -8.60 -2.53
C LEU A 113 14.32 -10.11 -2.35
N GLU A 114 13.99 -10.84 -3.42
CA GLU A 114 14.14 -12.28 -3.46
C GLU A 114 15.62 -12.67 -3.37
N ASP A 115 15.91 -13.62 -2.51
CA ASP A 115 17.24 -14.21 -2.33
C ASP A 115 17.02 -15.68 -2.00
N GLU A 116 17.23 -16.57 -2.98
CA GLU A 116 17.03 -18.02 -2.82
C GLU A 116 17.90 -18.62 -1.71
N GLN A 117 19.01 -17.96 -1.36
CA GLN A 117 19.93 -18.42 -0.32
C GLN A 117 19.53 -17.92 1.08
N ALA A 118 18.67 -16.91 1.17
CA ALA A 118 18.18 -16.40 2.43
C ALA A 118 17.09 -17.31 3.01
N GLU A 119 17.09 -17.44 4.33
CA GLU A 119 15.98 -18.07 5.05
C GLU A 119 14.67 -17.34 4.73
N GLY A 120 13.65 -18.08 4.29
CA GLY A 120 12.38 -17.49 3.83
C GLY A 120 12.39 -16.89 2.42
N ARG A 121 13.51 -17.01 1.67
CA ARG A 121 13.69 -16.56 0.28
C ARG A 121 13.64 -15.05 0.03
N TYR A 122 13.72 -14.24 1.08
CA TYR A 122 13.71 -12.78 0.98
C TYR A 122 14.77 -12.15 1.88
N LYS A 123 15.46 -11.14 1.36
CA LYS A 123 16.46 -10.35 2.07
C LYS A 123 16.01 -8.91 2.21
N LEU A 124 16.11 -8.37 3.43
CA LEU A 124 15.85 -6.96 3.72
C LEU A 124 16.99 -6.10 3.13
N ILE A 125 16.65 -5.14 2.26
CA ILE A 125 17.64 -4.26 1.61
C ILE A 125 17.54 -2.79 2.04
N ALA A 126 16.40 -2.36 2.58
CA ALA A 126 16.23 -0.99 3.08
C ALA A 126 15.11 -0.87 4.11
N GLU A 127 15.27 0.09 5.02
CA GLU A 127 14.21 0.61 5.88
C GLU A 127 14.04 2.12 5.66
N ARG A 128 12.80 2.60 5.62
CA ARG A 128 12.44 4.01 5.40
C ARG A 128 11.30 4.47 6.31
N PRO A 129 11.30 5.74 6.74
CA PRO A 129 10.20 6.30 7.53
C PRO A 129 8.91 6.47 6.72
N ALA A 130 9.03 6.78 5.42
CA ALA A 130 7.92 6.90 4.48
C ALA A 130 7.93 5.78 3.45
N ARG A 131 6.79 5.53 2.80
CA ARG A 131 6.64 4.49 1.77
C ARG A 131 7.56 4.83 0.57
N PRO A 132 8.56 4.00 0.25
CA PRO A 132 9.32 4.16 -0.99
C PRO A 132 8.43 3.81 -2.19
N ALA A 133 8.48 4.64 -3.24
CA ALA A 133 7.76 4.46 -4.50
C ALA A 133 8.48 5.21 -5.63
N GLY A 134 8.18 4.87 -6.89
CA GLY A 134 8.78 5.51 -8.07
C GLY A 134 10.31 5.47 -8.02
N GLU A 135 10.95 6.58 -8.41
CA GLU A 135 12.41 6.72 -8.46
C GLU A 135 13.11 6.37 -7.14
N ALA A 136 12.50 6.71 -5.99
CA ALA A 136 13.09 6.40 -4.69
C ALA A 136 13.13 4.88 -4.42
N LEU A 137 12.16 4.13 -4.93
CA LEU A 137 12.17 2.67 -4.84
C LEU A 137 13.15 2.07 -5.87
N ASP A 138 13.17 2.61 -7.09
CA ASP A 138 14.09 2.19 -8.15
C ASP A 138 15.56 2.31 -7.69
N ALA A 139 15.93 3.45 -7.10
CA ALA A 139 17.26 3.70 -6.58
C ALA A 139 17.66 2.71 -5.46
N ILE A 140 16.74 2.39 -4.55
CA ILE A 140 16.97 1.40 -3.48
C ILE A 140 17.29 0.02 -4.08
N VAL A 141 16.52 -0.40 -5.09
CA VAL A 141 16.71 -1.70 -5.74
C VAL A 141 18.02 -1.74 -6.53
N MET A 142 18.32 -0.70 -7.32
CA MET A 142 19.56 -0.62 -8.09
C MET A 142 20.82 -0.62 -7.21
N GLN A 143 20.78 0.11 -6.09
CA GLN A 143 21.89 0.13 -5.13
C GLN A 143 22.13 -1.25 -4.53
N ALA A 144 21.06 -1.98 -4.20
CA ALA A 144 21.17 -3.32 -3.61
C ALA A 144 21.68 -4.37 -4.60
N THR A 145 21.45 -4.19 -5.90
CA THR A 145 21.82 -5.16 -6.95
C THR A 145 23.15 -4.85 -7.64
N GLY A 146 23.81 -3.74 -7.26
CA GLY A 146 25.12 -3.38 -7.80
C GLY A 146 25.11 -2.83 -9.23
N GLN A 147 23.96 -2.40 -9.74
CA GLN A 147 23.81 -1.86 -11.10
C GLN A 147 23.83 -0.32 -11.13
N MET A 148 24.69 0.32 -10.34
CA MET A 148 25.04 1.72 -10.60
C MET A 148 25.92 1.76 -11.87
N GLY A 149 25.28 2.05 -13.01
CA GLY A 149 25.99 2.54 -14.18
C GLY A 149 26.71 3.85 -13.83
N ALA A 150 27.90 4.02 -14.39
CA ALA A 150 28.68 5.24 -14.25
C ALA A 150 27.85 6.47 -14.66
N GLU A 151 27.85 7.48 -13.79
CA GLU A 151 27.53 8.89 -14.00
C GLU A 151 26.40 9.25 -15.01
N GLY A 152 25.28 9.78 -14.49
CA GLY A 152 24.75 11.05 -15.01
C GLY A 152 23.47 11.07 -15.85
N GLU A 153 22.84 9.95 -16.20
CA GLU A 153 21.56 9.99 -16.95
C GLU A 153 20.34 9.64 -16.09
N ALA A 154 19.32 10.50 -16.18
CA ALA A 154 18.02 10.30 -15.52
C ALA A 154 17.40 8.97 -15.98
N ALA A 155 17.06 8.10 -15.03
CA ALA A 155 16.56 6.77 -15.30
C ALA A 155 15.23 6.81 -16.09
N PRO A 156 15.09 6.02 -17.18
CA PRO A 156 13.81 5.89 -17.86
C PRO A 156 12.79 5.18 -16.97
N GLN A 157 11.56 5.69 -16.94
CA GLN A 157 10.42 5.07 -16.27
C GLN A 157 10.21 3.65 -16.83
N GLY A 158 10.20 2.64 -15.96
CA GLY A 158 10.03 1.23 -16.34
C GLY A 158 11.25 0.34 -16.12
N LEU A 159 12.36 0.89 -15.58
CA LEU A 159 13.58 0.14 -15.28
C LEU A 159 13.32 -1.06 -14.35
N LEU A 160 12.48 -0.94 -13.32
CA LEU A 160 12.08 -2.08 -12.47
C LEU A 160 11.50 -3.28 -13.22
N GLY A 161 10.83 -3.06 -14.36
CA GLY A 161 10.32 -4.13 -15.22
C GLY A 161 11.43 -4.82 -16.01
N GLN A 162 12.39 -4.04 -16.53
CA GLN A 162 13.58 -4.56 -17.22
C GLN A 162 14.54 -5.26 -16.26
N LEU A 163 14.71 -4.74 -15.04
CA LEU A 163 15.53 -5.30 -13.97
C LEU A 163 15.05 -6.68 -13.54
N GLY A 164 13.74 -6.92 -13.49
CA GLY A 164 13.19 -8.26 -13.22
C GLY A 164 13.64 -9.30 -14.23
N GLY A 165 13.64 -8.95 -15.52
CA GLY A 165 14.13 -9.83 -16.59
C GLY A 165 15.64 -10.08 -16.53
N VAL A 166 16.43 -9.04 -16.23
CA VAL A 166 17.90 -9.13 -16.15
C VAL A 166 18.38 -9.87 -14.90
N MET A 167 17.73 -9.70 -13.74
CA MET A 167 18.08 -10.47 -12.53
C MET A 167 17.81 -11.96 -12.74
N ARG A 168 16.69 -12.31 -13.37
CA ARG A 168 16.36 -13.71 -13.67
C ARG A 168 17.40 -14.32 -14.61
N SER A 169 17.87 -13.60 -15.63
CA SER A 169 18.90 -14.09 -16.56
C SER A 169 20.29 -14.22 -15.89
N MET A 170 20.69 -13.29 -15.03
CA MET A 170 21.93 -13.40 -14.25
C MET A 170 21.90 -14.58 -13.27
N GLN A 171 20.75 -14.82 -12.64
CA GLN A 171 20.55 -15.95 -11.73
C GLN A 171 20.60 -17.29 -12.47
N TYR A 172 20.00 -17.40 -13.66
CA TYR A 172 20.16 -18.58 -14.52
C TYR A 172 21.61 -18.75 -15.00
N PHE A 173 22.28 -17.66 -15.34
CA PHE A 173 23.69 -17.70 -15.75
C PHE A 173 24.60 -18.20 -14.62
N MET A 174 24.45 -17.67 -13.39
CA MET A 174 25.20 -18.16 -12.23
C MET A 174 24.90 -19.63 -11.89
N LYS A 175 23.64 -20.07 -12.00
CA LYS A 175 23.28 -21.50 -11.86
C LYS A 175 23.92 -22.37 -12.95
N SER A 176 24.10 -21.85 -14.17
CA SER A 176 24.75 -22.58 -15.26
C SER A 176 26.26 -22.71 -15.10
N LEU A 177 26.89 -21.85 -14.30
CA LEU A 177 28.32 -21.90 -13.99
C LEU A 177 28.65 -22.76 -12.77
N SER A 178 27.66 -23.07 -11.92
CA SER A 178 27.85 -23.92 -10.74
C SER A 178 27.57 -25.41 -11.00
N ASN A 179 27.48 -25.82 -12.27
CA ASN A 179 27.29 -27.19 -12.74
C ASN A 179 28.43 -27.59 -13.68
#